data_AF-A0A965E9M7-F1
#
_entry.id   AF-A0A965E9M7-F1
#
_cell.length_a   1.000
_cell.length_b   1.000
_cell.length_c   1.000
_cell.angle_alpha   90.00
_cell.angle_beta   90.00
_cell.angle_gamma   90.00
#
_symmetry.space_group_name_H-M   'P 1'
#
loop_
_entity.id
_entity.type
_entity.pdbx_description
1 polymer ?
#
loop_
_entity_poly.entity_id
_entity_poly.type
_entity_poly.pdbx_seq_one_letter_code
_entity_poly.pdbx_strand_id
1 'polypeptide(L)'
;MKFDELRELVRARRTDMMVDKDRALEDGVIEQLCELAMWAPNHKLTFPWMFAAVSGNARERLSNCVADAMARDGDKPEKVAKAR
;
A
#
# COMPACT_ATOMS: atom_id res chain seq x y z
N MET A 1 0.10 12.67 21.92
CA MET A 1 -1.03 11.74 21.67
C MET A 1 -1.38 11.04 22.97
N LYS A 2 -2.64 11.13 23.39
CA LYS A 2 -3.13 10.37 24.55
C LYS A 2 -3.46 8.94 24.14
N PHE A 3 -3.44 7.99 25.07
CA PHE A 3 -3.75 6.58 24.78
C PHE A 3 -5.12 6.41 24.10
N ASP A 4 -6.12 7.18 24.53
CA ASP A 4 -7.47 7.09 23.95
C ASP A 4 -7.52 7.54 22.48
N GLU A 5 -6.76 8.56 22.09
CA GLU A 5 -6.67 9.02 20.69
C GLU A 5 -6.10 7.92 19.79
N LEU A 6 -5.03 7.25 20.24
CA LEU A 6 -4.45 6.10 19.53
C LEU A 6 -5.45 4.94 19.44
N ARG A 7 -6.14 4.65 20.54
CA ARG A 7 -7.09 3.54 20.62
C ARG A 7 -8.26 3.74 19.65
N GLU A 8 -8.77 4.96 19.54
CA GLU A 8 -9.81 5.31 18.59
C GLU A 8 -9.31 5.25 17.14
N LEU A 9 -8.09 5.74 16.85
CA LEU A 9 -7.47 5.61 15.52
C LEU A 9 -7.36 4.14 15.07
N VAL A 10 -6.86 3.28 15.96
CA VAL A 10 -6.71 1.83 15.70
C VAL A 10 -8.07 1.18 15.44
N ARG A 11 -9.10 1.56 16.21
CA ARG A 11 -10.48 1.04 16.05
C ARG A 11 -11.19 1.58 14.81
N ALA A 12 -10.87 2.78 14.37
CA ALA A 12 -11.47 3.41 13.19
C ALA A 12 -10.93 2.82 11.88
N ARG A 13 -9.70 2.33 11.86
CA ARG A 13 -9.07 1.78 10.64
C ARG A 13 -9.92 0.66 10.02
N ARG A 14 -10.23 0.79 8.74
CA ARG A 14 -10.88 -0.25 7.91
C ARG A 14 -10.02 -0.52 6.68
N THR A 15 -10.23 -1.68 6.07
CA THR A 15 -9.80 -1.90 4.69
C THR A 15 -10.80 -1.16 3.81
N ASP A 16 -10.32 -0.19 3.02
CA ASP A 16 -11.14 0.57 2.11
C ASP A 16 -10.68 0.29 0.67
N MET A 17 -11.64 -0.09 -0.18
CA MET A 17 -11.42 -0.38 -1.60
C MET A 17 -12.00 0.71 -2.51
N MET A 18 -12.69 1.70 -1.93
CA MET A 18 -13.30 2.82 -2.63
C MET A 18 -12.33 4.02 -2.58
N VAL A 19 -11.33 3.99 -3.46
CA VAL A 19 -10.29 5.03 -3.51
C VAL A 19 -10.69 6.11 -4.51
N ASP A 20 -10.63 7.37 -4.08
CA ASP A 20 -10.64 8.52 -4.98
C ASP A 20 -9.33 8.54 -5.77
N LYS A 21 -9.42 8.26 -7.08
CA LYS A 21 -8.27 8.11 -7.97
C LYS A 21 -7.66 9.45 -8.37
N ASP A 22 -8.42 10.53 -8.25
CA ASP A 22 -8.06 11.88 -8.70
C ASP A 22 -7.49 12.71 -7.55
N ARG A 23 -7.73 12.30 -6.31
CA ARG A 23 -7.13 12.91 -5.13
C ARG A 23 -5.67 12.49 -4.95
N ALA A 24 -4.76 13.40 -5.25
CA ALA A 24 -3.36 13.29 -4.85
C ALA A 24 -3.21 13.45 -3.33
N LEU A 25 -2.21 12.76 -2.76
CA LEU A 25 -1.73 13.05 -1.41
C LEU A 25 -0.86 14.31 -1.45
N GLU A 26 -0.80 15.02 -0.32
CA GLU A 26 0.16 16.10 -0.13
C GLU A 26 1.60 15.55 -0.20
N ASP A 27 2.52 16.37 -0.70
CA ASP A 27 3.94 16.02 -0.82
C ASP A 27 4.51 15.66 0.57
N GLY A 28 5.30 14.59 0.64
CA GLY A 28 5.94 14.15 1.89
C GLY A 28 5.09 13.23 2.76
N VAL A 29 3.78 13.09 2.50
CA VAL A 29 2.91 12.24 3.33
C VAL A 29 3.33 10.78 3.27
N ILE A 30 3.71 10.27 2.09
CA ILE A 30 4.15 8.88 1.93
C ILE A 30 5.45 8.64 2.70
N GLU A 31 6.38 9.58 2.63
CA GLU A 31 7.67 9.55 3.31
C GLU A 31 7.49 9.53 4.83
N GLN A 32 6.62 10.38 5.38
CA GLN A 32 6.27 10.37 6.81
C GLN A 32 5.66 9.04 7.25
N LEU A 33 4.79 8.44 6.44
CA LEU A 33 4.19 7.14 6.73
C LEU A 33 5.23 6.00 6.69
N CYS A 34 6.13 6.01 5.71
CA CYS A 34 7.24 5.06 5.63
C CYS A 34 8.18 5.21 6.83
N GLU A 35 8.51 6.44 7.22
CA GLU A 35 9.31 6.72 8.42
C GLU A 35 8.66 6.17 9.69
N LEU A 36 7.37 6.42 9.88
CA LEU A 36 6.61 5.87 11.01
C LEU A 36 6.62 4.33 11.00
N ALA A 37 6.46 3.70 9.83
CA ALA A 37 6.46 2.25 9.70
C ALA A 37 7.82 1.62 10.04
N MET A 38 8.94 2.32 9.83
CA MET A 38 10.28 1.82 10.17
C MET A 38 10.48 1.56 11.67
N TRP A 39 9.70 2.21 12.53
CA TRP A 39 9.72 2.03 13.98
C TRP A 39 8.98 0.79 14.47
N ALA A 40 8.44 -0.03 13.56
CA ALA A 40 7.92 -1.34 13.93
C ALA A 40 9.02 -2.17 14.65
N PRO A 41 8.65 -2.98 15.66
CA PRO A 41 9.61 -3.82 16.35
C PRO A 41 10.21 -4.83 15.38
N ASN A 42 11.55 -4.90 15.36
CA ASN A 42 12.29 -5.86 14.54
C ASN A 42 13.43 -6.48 15.34
N HIS A 43 13.67 -7.77 15.10
CA HIS A 43 14.72 -8.49 15.80
C HIS A 43 16.10 -7.91 15.42
N LYS A 44 16.98 -7.76 16.42
CA LYS A 44 18.34 -7.21 16.25
C LYS A 44 18.44 -5.78 15.72
N LEU A 45 17.35 -5.02 15.68
CA LEU A 45 17.35 -3.61 15.24
C LEU A 45 18.01 -3.42 13.86
N THR A 46 17.73 -4.32 12.92
CA THR A 46 18.30 -4.30 11.58
C THR A 46 17.60 -3.35 10.62
N PHE A 47 16.39 -2.87 10.96
CA PHE A 47 15.57 -1.99 10.13
C PHE A 47 15.48 -2.46 8.66
N PRO A 48 15.03 -3.71 8.40
CA PRO A 48 15.20 -4.34 7.09
C PRO A 48 14.18 -3.87 6.04
N TRP A 49 13.32 -2.92 6.37
CA TRP A 49 12.19 -2.50 5.54
C TRP A 49 12.67 -1.72 4.32
N MET A 50 12.19 -2.10 3.15
CA MET A 50 12.37 -1.35 1.91
C MET A 50 10.99 -0.93 1.41
N PHE A 51 10.80 0.37 1.20
CA PHE A 51 9.56 0.91 0.68
C PHE A 51 9.75 1.41 -0.75
N ALA A 52 8.78 1.12 -1.62
CA ALA A 52 8.73 1.64 -2.97
C ALA A 52 7.36 2.26 -3.21
N ALA A 53 7.32 3.57 -3.49
CA ALA A 53 6.11 4.28 -3.84
C ALA A 53 5.89 4.20 -5.37
N VAL A 54 4.68 3.82 -5.79
CA VAL A 54 4.31 3.72 -7.21
C VAL A 54 3.22 4.75 -7.50
N SER A 55 3.55 5.76 -8.31
CA SER A 55 2.69 6.91 -8.61
C SER A 55 2.51 7.12 -10.12
N GLY A 56 1.53 7.96 -10.48
CA GLY A 56 1.24 8.31 -11.88
C GLY A 56 1.00 7.08 -12.76
N ASN A 57 1.57 7.09 -13.96
CA ASN A 57 1.45 6.02 -14.97
C ASN A 57 2.17 4.73 -14.57
N ALA A 58 3.05 4.76 -13.57
CA ALA A 58 3.71 3.54 -13.08
C ALA A 58 2.72 2.59 -12.39
N ARG A 59 1.59 3.10 -11.89
CA ARG A 59 0.52 2.28 -11.30
C ARG A 59 -0.07 1.30 -12.30
N GLU A 60 -0.35 1.76 -13.52
CA GLU A 60 -0.85 0.92 -14.61
C GLU A 60 0.19 -0.08 -15.10
N ARG A 61 1.48 0.32 -15.11
CA ARG A 61 2.56 -0.61 -15.45
C ARG A 61 2.67 -1.75 -14.43
N LEU A 62 2.50 -1.44 -13.14
CA LEU A 62 2.50 -2.44 -12.09
C LEU A 62 1.27 -3.37 -12.19
N SER A 63 0.07 -2.81 -12.41
CA SER A 63 -1.17 -3.59 -12.52
C SER A 63 -1.10 -4.57 -13.70
N ASN A 64 -0.63 -4.13 -14.87
CA ASN A 64 -0.41 -4.99 -16.02
C ASN A 64 0.62 -6.11 -15.74
N CYS A 65 1.73 -5.79 -15.06
CA CYS A 65 2.72 -6.81 -14.68
C CYS A 65 2.12 -7.89 -13.76
N VAL A 66 1.29 -7.48 -12.79
CA VAL A 66 0.57 -8.38 -11.90
C VAL A 66 -0.42 -9.24 -12.69
N ALA A 67 -1.22 -8.65 -13.58
CA ALA A 67 -2.16 -9.38 -14.41
C ALA A 67 -1.47 -10.41 -15.32
N ASP A 68 -0.33 -10.05 -15.93
CA ASP A 68 0.44 -10.96 -16.77
C ASP A 68 1.03 -12.12 -15.94
N ALA A 69 1.46 -11.87 -14.69
CA ALA A 69 1.89 -12.94 -13.79
C ALA A 69 0.76 -13.91 -13.43
N MET A 70 -0.42 -13.37 -13.07
CA MET A 70 -1.61 -14.17 -12.78
C MET A 70 -2.02 -15.03 -13.99
N ALA A 71 -1.98 -14.47 -15.20
CA ALA A 71 -2.29 -15.22 -16.42
C ALA A 71 -1.30 -16.39 -16.65
N ARG A 72 -0.01 -16.17 -16.41
CA ARG A 72 1.02 -17.24 -16.51
C ARG A 72 0.79 -18.36 -15.49
N ASP A 73 0.33 -18.01 -14.29
CA ASP A 73 0.05 -18.96 -13.22
C ASP A 73 -1.31 -19.68 -13.38
N GLY A 74 -2.08 -19.36 -14.42
CA GLY A 74 -3.33 -20.03 -14.77
C GLY A 74 -4.55 -19.52 -14.01
N ASP A 75 -4.50 -18.30 -13.46
CA ASP A 75 -5.65 -17.70 -12.79
C ASP A 75 -6.84 -17.49 -13.75
N LYS A 76 -8.05 -17.52 -13.18
CA LYS A 76 -9.30 -17.29 -13.93
C LYS A 76 -9.24 -15.96 -14.71
N PRO A 77 -9.68 -15.92 -15.98
CA PRO A 77 -9.63 -14.70 -16.81
C PRO A 77 -10.27 -13.46 -16.17
N GLU A 78 -11.37 -13.63 -15.42
CA GLU A 78 -12.04 -12.55 -14.69
C GLU A 78 -11.13 -11.89 -13.63
N LYS A 79 -10.31 -12.70 -12.95
CA LYS A 79 -9.35 -12.20 -11.95
C LYS A 79 -8.18 -11.46 -12.60
N VAL A 80 -7.68 -12.01 -13.71
CA VAL A 80 -6.63 -11.38 -14.52
C VAL A 80 -7.11 -10.03 -15.06
N ALA A 81 -8.32 -9.97 -15.61
CA ALA A 81 -8.91 -8.74 -16.14
C ALA A 81 -9.09 -7.67 -15.05
N LYS A 82 -9.52 -8.08 -13.83
CA LYS A 82 -9.66 -7.16 -12.69
C LYS A 82 -8.32 -6.57 -12.22
N ALA A 83 -7.22 -7.29 -12.42
CA ALA A 83 -5.90 -6.86 -11.98
C ALA A 83 -5.22 -5.87 -12.95
N ARG A 84 -5.71 -5.72 -14.18
CA ARG A 84 -5.23 -4.72 -15.15
C ARG A 84 -5.73 -3.33 -14.76
#